data_AF-A0A1G3A0P1-F1
#
_entry.id   AF-A0A1G3A0P1-F1
#
_cell.length_a   1.000
_cell.length_b   1.000
_cell.length_c   1.000
_cell.angle_alpha   90.00
_cell.angle_beta   90.00
_cell.angle_gamma   90.00
#
_symmetry.space_group_name_H-M   'P 1'
#
loop_
_entity.id
_entity.type
_entity.pdbx_description
1 polymer ?
#
loop_
_entity_poly.entity_id
_entity_poly.type
_entity_poly.pdbx_seq_one_letter_code
_entity_poly.pdbx_strand_id
1 'polypeptide(L)'
;MNKAIALAVVFLMVSPAAADEQDQVKEDLKVKLDSSVSLEFKEKPMEEVLDHIRRMKGINIAVDPTAREKLAELGENVSIKLDDVKTRTALKFILGQKDLSAVYRSGALVVLPKDQVKKSVHVKIYYIHDLLMSIQDFNPPKITPMSSMSGGGGTFGEVGGGGPVFGLTLTIEDDPRESKLEDDFVLNMIRNNTGGDSWTENENTNMTISNGMLVITQTKKVHEEIQKVLGAMRLLR
;
A
#
# COMPACT_ATOMS: atom_id res chain seq x y z
N MET A 1 14.60 -17.51 -28.67
CA MET A 1 15.46 -17.14 -27.52
C MET A 1 14.95 -15.81 -26.98
N ASN A 2 14.07 -15.83 -25.98
CA ASN A 2 13.46 -14.63 -25.42
C ASN A 2 14.34 -14.06 -24.32
N LYS A 3 14.62 -12.76 -24.43
CA LYS A 3 15.49 -11.99 -23.53
C LYS A 3 14.77 -11.78 -22.20
N ALA A 4 15.34 -12.32 -21.12
CA ALA A 4 14.93 -12.00 -19.76
C ALA A 4 15.45 -10.60 -19.40
N ILE A 5 14.55 -9.67 -19.09
CA ILE A 5 14.87 -8.37 -18.52
C ILE A 5 15.06 -8.59 -17.01
N ALA A 6 16.30 -8.58 -16.55
CA ALA A 6 16.63 -8.61 -15.13
C ALA A 6 16.34 -7.23 -14.52
N LEU A 7 15.26 -7.13 -13.73
CA LEU A 7 14.96 -5.97 -12.91
C LEU A 7 15.85 -6.04 -11.65
N ALA A 8 17.01 -5.38 -11.68
CA ALA A 8 17.88 -5.25 -10.53
C ALA A 8 17.25 -4.28 -9.51
N VAL A 9 16.64 -4.84 -8.46
CA VAL A 9 16.19 -4.07 -7.30
C VAL A 9 17.42 -3.75 -6.46
N VAL A 10 17.98 -2.54 -6.65
CA VAL A 10 19.05 -2.01 -5.80
C VAL A 10 18.45 -1.65 -4.44
N PHE A 11 18.78 -2.43 -3.42
CA PHE A 11 18.39 -2.17 -2.04
C PHE A 11 19.33 -1.09 -1.46
N LEU A 12 18.92 0.18 -1.56
CA LEU A 12 19.58 1.25 -0.81
C LEU A 12 19.35 0.98 0.68
N MET A 13 20.40 0.54 1.39
CA MET A 13 20.38 0.43 2.84
C MET A 13 20.21 1.82 3.44
N VAL A 14 18.99 2.14 3.85
CA VAL A 14 18.70 3.30 4.70
C VAL A 14 19.08 2.90 6.12
N SER A 15 20.09 3.56 6.69
CA SER A 15 20.47 3.39 8.10
C SER A 15 19.28 3.69 9.02
N PRO A 16 19.09 2.95 10.13
CA PRO A 16 17.94 3.14 11.03
C PRO A 16 17.83 4.56 11.60
N ALA A 17 18.96 5.23 11.86
CA ALA A 17 18.98 6.62 12.31
C ALA A 17 18.43 7.62 11.26
N ALA A 18 18.61 7.33 9.96
CA ALA A 18 18.08 8.17 8.89
C ALA A 18 16.56 7.94 8.67
N ALA A 19 16.04 6.77 9.05
CA ALA A 19 14.60 6.50 9.03
C ALA A 19 13.87 7.30 10.12
N ASP A 20 14.40 7.31 11.35
CA ASP A 20 13.82 8.06 12.47
C ASP A 20 13.82 9.59 12.22
N GLU A 21 14.88 10.13 11.64
CA GLU A 21 14.98 11.56 11.29
C GLU A 21 13.99 11.93 10.16
N GLN A 22 13.84 11.07 9.14
CA GLN A 22 12.88 11.30 8.06
C GLN A 22 11.42 11.25 8.54
N ASP A 23 11.11 10.41 9.51
CA ASP A 23 9.77 10.30 10.09
C ASP A 23 9.43 11.51 10.97
N GLN A 24 10.38 12.03 11.76
CA GLN A 24 10.18 13.27 12.52
C GLN A 24 9.94 14.48 11.62
N VAL A 25 10.78 14.68 10.59
CA VAL A 25 10.62 15.80 9.63
C VAL A 25 9.27 15.73 8.92
N LYS A 26 8.81 14.52 8.62
CA LYS A 26 7.51 14.28 7.97
C LYS A 26 6.33 14.58 8.89
N GLU A 27 6.40 14.20 10.17
CA GLU A 27 5.36 14.55 11.15
C GLU A 27 5.29 16.05 11.40
N ASP A 28 6.43 16.72 11.58
CA ASP A 28 6.50 18.17 11.73
C ASP A 28 5.88 18.90 10.54
N LEU A 29 6.16 18.41 9.32
CA LEU A 29 5.54 18.96 8.11
C LEU A 29 4.03 18.76 8.10
N LYS A 30 3.52 17.59 8.53
CA LYS A 30 2.07 17.35 8.61
C LYS A 30 1.40 18.32 9.59
N VAL A 31 2.00 18.53 10.76
CA VAL A 31 1.50 19.48 11.76
C VAL A 31 1.43 20.89 11.18
N LYS A 32 2.50 21.34 10.52
CA LYS A 32 2.53 22.65 9.84
C LYS A 32 1.46 22.76 8.76
N LEU A 33 1.26 21.71 7.96
CA LEU A 33 0.24 21.67 6.91
C LEU A 33 -1.20 21.65 7.44
N ASP A 34 -1.42 21.12 8.64
CA ASP A 34 -2.74 21.05 9.25
C ASP A 34 -3.11 22.32 10.03
N SER A 35 -2.16 23.24 10.22
CA SER A 35 -2.42 24.58 10.77
C SER A 35 -3.27 25.45 9.83
N SER A 36 -4.20 26.23 10.40
CA SER A 36 -5.03 27.18 9.66
C SER A 36 -4.24 28.37 9.12
N VAL A 37 -4.68 28.92 7.99
CA VAL A 37 -4.12 30.11 7.35
C VAL A 37 -5.24 30.90 6.67
N SER A 38 -5.11 32.23 6.69
CA SER A 38 -5.91 33.14 5.89
C SER A 38 -5.00 33.83 4.88
N LEU A 39 -5.37 33.78 3.60
CA LEU A 39 -4.55 34.25 2.48
C LEU A 39 -5.46 35.01 1.51
N GLU A 40 -5.03 36.21 1.12
CA GLU A 40 -5.68 36.99 0.07
C GLU A 40 -4.62 37.44 -0.94
N PHE A 41 -4.73 36.90 -2.16
CA PHE A 41 -3.88 37.24 -3.28
C PHE A 41 -4.75 37.64 -4.46
N LYS A 42 -4.37 38.73 -5.13
CA LYS A 42 -5.02 39.23 -6.33
C LYS A 42 -3.98 39.35 -7.43
N GLU A 43 -4.12 38.52 -8.46
CA GLU A 43 -3.26 38.47 -9.65
C GLU A 43 -1.76 38.45 -9.34
N LYS A 44 -1.36 37.64 -8.35
CA LYS A 44 0.05 37.50 -7.97
C LYS A 44 0.71 36.31 -8.65
N PRO A 45 2.01 36.40 -9.00
CA PRO A 45 2.75 35.25 -9.53
C PRO A 45 2.75 34.08 -8.54
N MET A 46 2.55 32.87 -9.05
CA MET A 46 2.51 31.64 -8.26
C MET A 46 3.79 31.44 -7.45
N GLU A 47 4.96 31.72 -8.04
CA GLU A 47 6.24 31.59 -7.32
C GLU A 47 6.28 32.48 -6.07
N GLU A 48 5.82 33.74 -6.15
CA GLU A 48 5.73 34.63 -5.00
C GLU A 48 4.75 34.13 -3.93
N VAL A 49 3.60 33.59 -4.37
CA VAL A 49 2.58 33.03 -3.47
C VAL A 49 3.13 31.81 -2.72
N LEU A 50 3.81 30.90 -3.41
CA LEU A 50 4.45 29.73 -2.80
C LEU A 50 5.55 30.13 -1.83
N ASP A 51 6.35 31.13 -2.19
CA ASP A 51 7.39 31.70 -1.33
C ASP A 51 6.83 32.38 -0.09
N HIS A 52 5.69 33.06 -0.21
CA HIS A 52 5.00 33.66 0.92
C HIS A 52 4.53 32.58 1.91
N ILE A 53 3.93 31.50 1.41
CA ILE A 53 3.49 30.35 2.23
C ILE A 53 4.71 29.66 2.87
N ARG A 54 5.79 29.49 2.11
CA ARG A 54 7.06 28.91 2.57
C ARG A 54 7.58 29.65 3.81
N ARG A 55 7.67 30.99 3.73
CA ARG A 55 8.14 31.86 4.82
C ARG A 55 7.16 31.89 6.00
N MET A 56 5.88 32.02 5.73
CA MET A 56 4.85 32.12 6.77
C MET A 56 4.74 30.84 7.59
N LYS A 57 4.83 29.66 6.95
CA LYS A 57 4.61 28.36 7.60
C LYS A 57 5.89 27.60 7.93
N GLY A 58 7.05 28.10 7.49
CA GLY A 58 8.34 27.44 7.73
C GLY A 58 8.38 26.02 7.15
N ILE A 59 7.78 25.83 5.98
CA ILE A 59 7.77 24.57 5.22
C ILE A 59 8.67 24.70 4.02
N ASN A 60 9.42 23.66 3.66
CA ASN A 60 10.25 23.70 2.47
C ASN A 60 9.41 23.32 1.24
N ILE A 61 9.33 24.22 0.25
CA ILE A 61 8.60 24.01 -1.00
C ILE A 61 9.58 24.17 -2.16
N ALA A 62 9.58 23.21 -3.07
CA ALA A 62 10.37 23.21 -4.30
C ALA A 62 9.43 23.08 -5.51
N VAL A 63 9.71 23.83 -6.57
CA VAL A 63 8.95 23.75 -7.83
C VAL A 63 9.77 22.95 -8.83
N ASP A 64 9.18 21.85 -9.32
CA ASP A 64 9.81 20.99 -10.32
C ASP A 64 9.90 21.72 -11.68
N PRO A 65 10.95 21.51 -12.50
CA PRO A 65 11.05 22.12 -13.83
C PRO A 65 9.79 21.92 -14.69
N THR A 66 9.17 20.73 -14.64
CA THR A 66 7.95 20.42 -15.40
C THR A 66 6.74 21.23 -14.92
N ALA A 67 6.70 21.60 -13.63
CA ALA A 67 5.67 22.50 -13.12
C ALA A 67 5.89 23.93 -13.59
N ARG A 68 7.15 24.38 -13.70
CA ARG A 68 7.49 25.72 -14.20
C ARG A 68 7.12 25.88 -15.67
N GLU A 69 7.38 24.87 -16.50
CA GLU A 69 6.94 24.83 -17.91
C GLU A 69 5.42 25.00 -18.02
N LYS A 70 4.66 24.23 -17.23
CA LYS A 70 3.20 24.30 -17.22
C LYS A 70 2.66 25.66 -16.71
N LEU A 71 3.36 26.30 -15.77
CA LEU A 71 3.01 27.64 -15.30
C LEU A 71 3.26 28.71 -16.38
N ALA A 72 4.31 28.56 -17.17
CA ALA A 72 4.59 29.46 -18.30
C ALA A 72 3.49 29.35 -19.38
N GLU A 73 2.92 28.17 -19.61
CA GLU A 73 1.83 27.95 -20.57
C GLU A 73 0.48 28.49 -20.09
N LEU A 74 0.12 28.24 -18.83
CA LEU A 74 -1.20 28.60 -18.28
C LEU A 74 -1.25 30.00 -17.64
N GLY A 75 -0.12 30.71 -17.64
CA GLY A 75 0.08 31.97 -16.96
C GLY A 75 0.36 31.79 -15.47
N GLU A 76 1.29 32.59 -14.95
CA GLU A 76 1.83 32.46 -13.59
C GLU A 76 0.91 33.03 -12.52
N ASN A 77 -0.02 33.91 -12.89
CA ASN A 77 -0.82 34.65 -11.92
C ASN A 77 -1.97 33.81 -11.34
N VAL A 78 -2.16 33.96 -10.03
CA VAL A 78 -3.25 33.38 -9.28
C VAL A 78 -3.97 34.44 -8.44
N SER A 79 -5.28 34.27 -8.36
CA SER A 79 -6.15 35.06 -7.49
C SER A 79 -6.87 34.11 -6.56
N ILE A 80 -6.77 34.35 -5.26
CA ILE A 80 -7.40 33.50 -4.26
C ILE A 80 -7.69 34.30 -2.99
N LYS A 81 -8.84 34.02 -2.39
CA LYS A 81 -9.21 34.52 -1.08
C LYS A 81 -9.65 33.33 -0.23
N LEU A 82 -8.95 33.11 0.86
CA LEU A 82 -9.18 32.00 1.78
C LEU A 82 -9.11 32.53 3.21
N ASP A 83 -10.12 32.20 4.00
CA ASP A 83 -10.24 32.61 5.40
C ASP A 83 -10.31 31.37 6.29
N ASP A 84 -9.41 31.27 7.27
CA ASP A 84 -9.34 30.19 8.27
C ASP A 84 -9.45 28.77 7.69
N VAL A 85 -8.57 28.44 6.74
CA VAL A 85 -8.49 27.10 6.14
C VAL A 85 -7.16 26.43 6.43
N LYS A 86 -7.14 25.10 6.53
CA LYS A 86 -5.89 24.34 6.68
C LYS A 86 -4.93 24.66 5.54
N THR A 87 -3.64 24.82 5.86
CA THR A 87 -2.59 25.12 4.88
C THR A 87 -2.55 24.08 3.75
N ARG A 88 -2.77 22.80 4.07
CA ARG A 88 -2.93 21.72 3.08
C ARG A 88 -4.03 22.00 2.07
N THR A 89 -5.17 22.46 2.56
CA THR A 89 -6.34 22.77 1.74
C THR A 89 -6.08 24.03 0.91
N ALA A 90 -5.47 25.06 1.50
CA ALA A 90 -5.06 26.26 0.78
C ALA A 90 -4.11 25.95 -0.38
N LEU A 91 -3.04 25.18 -0.13
CA LEU A 91 -2.11 24.73 -1.17
C LEU A 91 -2.82 23.93 -2.26
N LYS A 92 -3.75 23.05 -1.90
CA LYS A 92 -4.54 22.27 -2.88
C LYS A 92 -5.39 23.17 -3.78
N PHE A 93 -6.01 24.21 -3.23
CA PHE A 93 -6.79 25.17 -4.03
C PHE A 93 -5.91 26.01 -4.94
N ILE A 94 -4.80 26.53 -4.42
CA ILE A 94 -3.85 27.37 -5.17
C ILE A 94 -3.27 26.59 -6.35
N LEU A 95 -2.67 25.41 -6.07
CA LEU A 95 -2.07 24.55 -7.09
C LEU A 95 -3.12 24.00 -8.08
N GLY A 96 -4.35 23.79 -7.59
CA GLY A 96 -5.47 23.30 -8.38
C GLY A 96 -5.85 24.20 -9.56
N GLN A 97 -5.65 25.52 -9.45
CA GLN A 97 -5.99 26.49 -10.51
C GLN A 97 -5.15 26.31 -11.79
N LYS A 98 -3.96 25.69 -11.68
CA LYS A 98 -3.00 25.50 -12.78
C LYS A 98 -2.70 24.01 -13.07
N ASP A 99 -3.59 23.12 -12.62
CA ASP A 99 -3.40 21.67 -12.69
C ASP A 99 -2.06 21.15 -12.17
N LEU A 100 -1.62 21.78 -11.07
CA LEU A 100 -0.48 21.35 -10.28
C LEU A 100 -0.95 20.64 -9.01
N SER A 101 -0.04 19.88 -8.41
CA SER A 101 -0.21 19.23 -7.11
C SER A 101 1.15 19.12 -6.42
N ALA A 102 1.16 18.88 -5.12
CA ALA A 102 2.39 18.75 -4.35
C ALA A 102 2.52 17.34 -3.76
N VAL A 103 3.76 16.82 -3.73
CA VAL A 103 4.12 15.56 -3.09
C VAL A 103 5.26 15.79 -2.11
N TYR A 104 5.28 15.02 -1.02
CA TYR A 104 6.40 15.03 -0.08
C TYR A 104 7.54 14.17 -0.63
N ARG A 105 8.74 14.76 -0.78
CA ARG A 105 9.98 14.07 -1.16
C ARG A 105 11.15 14.68 -0.39
N SER A 106 11.94 13.84 0.27
CA SER A 106 13.22 14.23 0.91
C SER A 106 13.12 15.46 1.82
N GLY A 107 12.12 15.52 2.70
CA GLY A 107 11.96 16.63 3.65
C GLY A 107 11.33 17.90 3.06
N ALA A 108 10.92 17.90 1.79
CA ALA A 108 10.31 19.05 1.13
C ALA A 108 9.01 18.68 0.41
N LEU A 109 8.16 19.69 0.19
CA LEU A 109 7.03 19.59 -0.73
C LEU A 109 7.49 19.96 -2.13
N VAL A 110 7.44 19.00 -3.04
CA VAL A 110 7.77 19.20 -4.45
C VAL A 110 6.47 19.41 -5.22
N VAL A 111 6.35 20.53 -5.92
CA VAL A 111 5.21 20.88 -6.77
C VAL A 111 5.46 20.33 -8.17
N LEU A 112 4.52 19.53 -8.68
CA LEU A 112 4.56 18.90 -10.01
C LEU A 112 3.19 19.02 -10.70
N PRO A 113 3.11 18.84 -12.03
CA PRO A 113 1.84 18.65 -12.72
C PRO A 113 1.05 17.47 -12.15
N LYS A 114 -0.29 17.60 -12.06
CA LYS A 114 -1.16 16.51 -11.56
C LYS A 114 -0.94 15.19 -12.29
N ASP A 115 -0.67 15.24 -13.59
CA ASP A 115 -0.45 14.06 -14.44
C ASP A 115 0.83 13.32 -14.03
N GLN A 116 1.88 14.06 -13.66
CA GLN A 116 3.12 13.50 -13.12
C GLN A 116 2.94 12.95 -11.71
N VAL A 117 2.12 13.62 -10.88
CA VAL A 117 1.79 13.10 -9.54
C VAL A 117 1.07 11.75 -9.63
N LYS A 118 0.16 11.57 -10.59
CA LYS A 118 -0.51 10.28 -10.84
C LYS A 118 0.47 9.18 -11.26
N LYS A 119 1.55 9.53 -11.98
CA LYS A 119 2.61 8.59 -12.39
C LYS A 119 3.60 8.27 -11.27
N SER A 120 3.67 9.11 -10.23
CA SER A 120 4.59 8.93 -9.09
C SER A 120 4.13 7.80 -8.16
N VAL A 121 4.47 6.58 -8.51
CA VAL A 121 4.26 5.38 -7.71
C VAL A 121 5.43 5.14 -6.74
N HIS A 122 5.19 4.38 -5.67
CA HIS A 122 6.25 3.85 -4.82
C HIS A 122 5.90 2.41 -4.43
N VAL A 123 6.93 1.65 -4.06
CA VAL A 123 6.76 0.27 -3.60
C VAL A 123 6.45 0.28 -2.10
N LYS A 124 5.43 -0.47 -1.70
CA LYS A 124 5.14 -0.74 -0.29
C LYS A 124 4.82 -2.23 -0.10
N ILE A 125 5.38 -2.79 0.97
CA ILE A 125 5.23 -4.19 1.34
C ILE A 125 4.19 -4.28 2.46
N TYR A 126 3.22 -5.19 2.29
CA TYR A 126 2.18 -5.50 3.26
C TYR A 126 2.29 -6.96 3.68
N TYR A 127 2.42 -7.22 4.98
CA TYR A 127 2.35 -8.58 5.51
C TYR A 127 0.88 -9.02 5.55
N ILE A 128 0.57 -10.14 4.90
CA ILE A 128 -0.78 -10.70 4.77
C ILE A 128 -0.85 -12.17 5.19
N HIS A 129 0.14 -12.66 5.93
CA HIS A 129 0.20 -14.06 6.39
C HIS A 129 -1.04 -14.45 7.20
N ASP A 130 -1.54 -13.51 8.00
CA ASP A 130 -2.77 -13.60 8.77
C ASP A 130 -4.02 -13.70 7.87
N LEU A 131 -4.00 -13.13 6.67
CA LEU A 131 -5.12 -13.20 5.73
C LEU A 131 -5.10 -14.48 4.89
N LEU A 132 -3.95 -15.12 4.68
CA LEU A 132 -3.84 -16.30 3.81
C LEU A 132 -4.15 -17.62 4.54
N MET A 133 -3.98 -17.66 5.86
CA MET A 133 -4.27 -18.84 6.68
C MET A 133 -5.74 -18.81 7.13
N SER A 134 -6.55 -19.83 6.84
CA SER A 134 -7.85 -20.04 7.47
C SER A 134 -7.69 -20.72 8.84
N ILE A 135 -8.62 -20.50 9.79
CA ILE A 135 -8.66 -21.28 11.04
C ILE A 135 -9.15 -22.65 10.62
N GLN A 136 -8.33 -23.69 10.75
CA GLN A 136 -8.78 -25.05 10.53
C GLN A 136 -9.84 -25.38 11.59
N ASP A 137 -10.98 -25.94 11.16
CA ASP A 137 -11.80 -26.74 12.07
C ASP A 137 -10.95 -27.97 12.43
N PHE A 138 -10.34 -27.93 13.60
CA PHE A 138 -9.60 -29.07 14.14
C PHE A 138 -10.59 -30.23 14.27
N ASN A 139 -10.55 -31.17 13.33
CA ASN A 139 -11.31 -32.40 13.42
C ASN A 139 -10.50 -33.35 14.31
N PRO A 140 -10.91 -33.59 15.58
CA PRO A 140 -10.17 -34.48 16.45
C PRO A 140 -10.12 -35.88 15.81
N PRO A 141 -8.98 -36.60 15.91
CA PRO A 141 -8.86 -37.94 15.38
C PRO A 141 -10.00 -38.82 15.90
N LYS A 142 -10.71 -39.52 14.99
CA LYS A 142 -11.71 -40.50 15.41
C LYS A 142 -10.99 -41.70 15.99
N ILE A 143 -11.25 -41.98 17.27
CA ILE A 143 -10.71 -43.16 17.96
C ILE A 143 -11.72 -44.29 17.79
N THR A 144 -11.35 -45.33 17.03
CA THR A 144 -12.22 -46.50 16.84
C THR A 144 -11.68 -47.67 17.65
N PRO A 145 -12.43 -48.21 18.63
CA PRO A 145 -12.03 -49.40 19.37
C PRO A 145 -11.99 -50.61 18.45
N MET A 146 -10.88 -51.35 18.44
CA MET A 146 -10.68 -52.50 17.54
C MET A 146 -11.64 -53.68 17.79
N SER A 147 -12.43 -53.65 18.87
CA SER A 147 -13.40 -54.70 19.23
C SER A 147 -14.61 -54.81 18.28
N SER A 148 -14.80 -53.86 17.35
CA SER A 148 -15.88 -53.91 16.35
C SER A 148 -15.46 -54.49 14.98
N MET A 149 -14.19 -54.83 14.78
CA MET A 149 -13.70 -55.37 13.50
C MET A 149 -13.71 -56.90 13.54
N SER A 150 -14.89 -57.47 13.28
CA SER A 150 -15.08 -58.90 13.03
C SER A 150 -14.55 -59.24 11.62
N GLY A 151 -13.40 -59.94 11.58
CA GLY A 151 -13.02 -60.75 10.43
C GLY A 151 -11.71 -60.37 9.74
N GLY A 152 -10.76 -61.32 9.72
CA GLY A 152 -9.74 -61.43 8.69
C GLY A 152 -8.31 -61.40 9.21
N GLY A 153 -7.58 -62.49 8.98
CA GLY A 153 -6.20 -62.70 9.40
C GLY A 153 -5.21 -61.68 8.84
N GLY A 154 -4.15 -61.48 9.62
CA GLY A 154 -3.21 -60.39 9.41
C GLY A 154 -2.31 -60.48 8.18
N THR A 155 -1.88 -59.30 7.74
CA THR A 155 -0.68 -59.07 6.95
C THR A 155 0.00 -57.84 7.55
N PHE A 156 1.15 -58.02 8.22
CA PHE A 156 2.06 -56.94 8.55
C PHE A 156 2.80 -56.56 7.27
N GLY A 157 2.28 -55.57 6.55
CA GLY A 157 2.89 -55.01 5.35
C GLY A 157 2.58 -53.52 5.28
N GLU A 158 3.63 -52.74 5.05
CA GLU A 158 3.60 -51.33 4.66
C GLU A 158 3.21 -50.31 5.75
N VAL A 159 4.22 -49.64 6.31
CA VAL A 159 4.06 -48.41 7.12
C VAL A 159 3.73 -47.27 6.15
N GLY A 160 2.45 -47.17 5.79
CA GLY A 160 1.78 -45.95 5.35
C GLY A 160 0.90 -45.45 6.50
N GLY A 161 0.87 -44.13 6.73
CA GLY A 161 0.42 -43.51 7.99
C GLY A 161 -0.92 -44.01 8.53
N GLY A 162 -0.90 -44.61 9.73
CA GLY A 162 -2.10 -45.08 10.45
C GLY A 162 -2.03 -46.52 10.96
N GLY A 163 -0.88 -46.98 11.46
CA GLY A 163 -0.75 -48.29 12.11
C GLY A 163 -1.32 -48.31 13.54
N PRO A 164 -1.86 -49.44 14.02
CA PRO A 164 -2.45 -49.53 15.35
C PRO A 164 -1.39 -49.41 16.45
N VAL A 165 -1.66 -48.56 17.44
CA VAL A 165 -0.87 -48.41 18.67
C VAL A 165 -1.79 -48.81 19.81
N PHE A 166 -1.44 -49.86 20.57
CA PHE A 166 -2.19 -50.31 21.75
C PHE A 166 -3.68 -50.66 21.50
N GLY A 167 -4.00 -51.44 20.46
CA GLY A 167 -5.39 -51.88 20.20
C GLY A 167 -6.35 -50.76 19.76
N LEU A 168 -5.80 -49.59 19.43
CA LEU A 168 -6.50 -48.45 18.87
C LEU A 168 -5.93 -48.16 17.48
N THR A 169 -6.83 -48.01 16.51
CA THR A 169 -6.47 -47.48 15.19
C THR A 169 -6.74 -45.98 15.19
N LEU A 170 -5.69 -45.18 14.97
CA LEU A 170 -5.80 -43.74 14.75
C LEU A 170 -5.79 -43.50 13.24
N THR A 171 -6.97 -43.32 12.66
CA THR A 171 -7.10 -42.86 11.28
C THR A 171 -7.11 -41.34 11.27
N ILE A 172 -6.03 -40.75 10.75
CA ILE A 172 -6.01 -39.35 10.35
C ILE A 172 -6.56 -39.34 8.91
N GLU A 173 -7.81 -38.94 8.73
CA GLU A 173 -8.31 -38.59 7.41
C GLU A 173 -7.59 -37.29 7.00
N ASP A 174 -6.58 -37.40 6.14
CA ASP A 174 -6.05 -36.25 5.39
C ASP A 174 -7.18 -35.75 4.47
N ASP A 175 -7.98 -34.80 4.95
CA ASP A 175 -8.92 -34.07 4.10
C ASP A 175 -8.13 -33.00 3.34
N PRO A 176 -7.99 -33.07 2.00
CA PRO A 176 -7.19 -32.12 1.22
C PRO A 176 -7.85 -30.73 1.10
N ARG A 177 -8.80 -30.38 1.96
CA ARG A 177 -9.38 -29.04 2.05
C ARG A 177 -8.42 -28.08 2.75
N GLU A 178 -7.26 -27.86 2.14
CA GLU A 178 -6.53 -26.62 2.35
C GLU A 178 -7.39 -25.48 1.80
N SER A 179 -8.23 -24.86 2.63
CA SER A 179 -8.76 -23.53 2.33
C SER A 179 -7.67 -22.49 2.52
N LYS A 180 -6.60 -22.58 1.71
CA LYS A 180 -5.76 -21.42 1.43
C LYS A 180 -6.70 -20.43 0.75
N LEU A 181 -6.84 -19.23 1.31
CA LEU A 181 -7.31 -18.14 0.48
C LEU A 181 -6.30 -18.04 -0.64
N GLU A 182 -6.69 -18.44 -1.85
CA GLU A 182 -5.79 -18.41 -3.01
C GLU A 182 -5.29 -16.98 -3.15
N ASP A 183 -3.99 -16.83 -3.40
CA ASP A 183 -3.35 -15.52 -3.59
C ASP A 183 -4.18 -14.65 -4.56
N ASP A 184 -4.78 -15.28 -5.56
CA ASP A 184 -5.68 -14.67 -6.54
C ASP A 184 -6.92 -14.01 -5.93
N PHE A 185 -7.51 -14.57 -4.87
CA PHE A 185 -8.65 -13.94 -4.21
C PHE A 185 -8.27 -12.60 -3.57
N VAL A 186 -7.14 -12.55 -2.87
CA VAL A 186 -6.65 -11.31 -2.23
C VAL A 186 -6.29 -10.28 -3.30
N LEU A 187 -5.60 -10.70 -4.37
CA LEU A 187 -5.27 -9.84 -5.50
C LEU A 187 -6.52 -9.27 -6.16
N ASN A 188 -7.54 -10.10 -6.41
CA ASN A 188 -8.79 -9.66 -7.03
C ASN A 188 -9.58 -8.72 -6.12
N MET A 189 -9.67 -9.00 -4.83
CA MET A 189 -10.36 -8.12 -3.89
C MET A 189 -9.70 -6.74 -3.85
N ILE A 190 -8.36 -6.69 -3.81
CA ILE A 190 -7.62 -5.43 -3.80
C ILE A 190 -7.84 -4.65 -5.10
N ARG A 191 -7.71 -5.30 -6.27
CA ARG A 191 -7.93 -4.65 -7.58
C ARG A 191 -9.34 -4.09 -7.71
N ASN A 192 -10.35 -4.84 -7.29
CA ASN A 192 -11.74 -4.44 -7.44
C ASN A 192 -12.15 -3.29 -6.51
N ASN A 193 -11.47 -3.14 -5.36
CA ASN A 193 -11.84 -2.15 -4.34
C ASN A 193 -10.88 -0.96 -4.24
N THR A 194 -9.78 -0.95 -4.99
CA THR A 194 -8.75 0.11 -4.90
C THR A 194 -8.30 0.57 -6.27
N GLY A 195 -7.90 1.83 -6.40
CA GLY A 195 -7.18 2.33 -7.59
C GLY A 195 -7.98 2.45 -8.89
N GLY A 196 -9.07 1.71 -9.10
CA GLY A 196 -9.87 1.76 -10.33
C GLY A 196 -8.99 1.63 -11.59
N ASP A 197 -9.15 2.57 -12.53
CA ASP A 197 -8.38 2.59 -13.79
C ASP A 197 -6.87 2.86 -13.59
N SER A 198 -6.40 3.24 -12.40
CA SER A 198 -4.97 3.45 -12.16
C SER A 198 -4.12 2.18 -12.30
N TRP A 199 -4.73 1.00 -12.19
CA TRP A 199 -4.06 -0.27 -12.44
C TRP A 199 -3.82 -0.57 -13.93
N THR A 200 -4.54 0.11 -14.82
CA THR A 200 -4.46 -0.09 -16.28
C THR A 200 -3.87 1.12 -17.00
N GLU A 201 -4.14 2.34 -16.54
CA GLU A 201 -3.61 3.59 -17.12
C GLU A 201 -2.13 3.82 -16.80
N ASN A 202 -1.63 3.30 -15.68
CA ASN A 202 -0.27 3.58 -15.23
C ASN A 202 0.59 2.31 -15.31
N GLU A 203 1.45 2.28 -16.32
CA GLU A 203 2.39 1.18 -16.59
C GLU A 203 3.39 0.95 -15.45
N ASN A 204 3.61 1.94 -14.59
CA ASN A 204 4.51 1.81 -13.44
C ASN A 204 3.84 1.09 -12.25
N THR A 205 2.60 0.62 -12.39
CA THR A 205 1.87 -0.03 -11.30
C THR A 205 2.06 -1.54 -11.34
N ASN A 206 2.22 -2.14 -10.17
CA ASN A 206 2.39 -3.58 -10.05
C ASN A 206 1.83 -4.06 -8.71
N MET A 207 1.38 -5.32 -8.68
CA MET A 207 0.94 -5.99 -7.47
C MET A 207 1.26 -7.47 -7.59
N THR A 208 2.01 -7.99 -6.62
CA THR A 208 2.38 -9.40 -6.54
C THR A 208 2.33 -9.87 -5.09
N ILE A 209 2.05 -11.17 -4.90
CA ILE A 209 2.18 -11.84 -3.60
C ILE A 209 3.38 -12.78 -3.70
N SER A 210 4.21 -12.79 -2.65
CA SER A 210 5.32 -13.72 -2.50
C SER A 210 5.53 -14.03 -1.03
N ASN A 211 5.50 -15.30 -0.66
CA ASN A 211 5.76 -15.79 0.70
C ASN A 211 4.91 -15.08 1.78
N GLY A 212 3.62 -14.85 1.51
CA GLY A 212 2.73 -14.14 2.43
C GLY A 212 3.00 -12.63 2.59
N MET A 213 3.84 -12.07 1.71
CA MET A 213 4.03 -10.63 1.55
C MET A 213 3.36 -10.17 0.27
N LEU A 214 2.56 -9.13 0.38
CA LEU A 214 1.95 -8.43 -0.74
C LEU A 214 2.83 -7.21 -1.07
N VAL A 215 3.48 -7.26 -2.23
CA VAL A 215 4.32 -6.18 -2.75
C VAL A 215 3.52 -5.39 -3.77
N ILE A 216 3.25 -4.13 -3.48
CA ILE A 216 2.47 -3.25 -4.35
C ILE A 216 3.31 -2.03 -4.74
N THR A 217 3.34 -1.73 -6.03
CA THR A 217 3.86 -0.50 -6.59
C THR A 217 2.69 0.36 -7.03
N GLN A 218 2.38 1.43 -6.29
CA GLN A 218 1.21 2.26 -6.60
C GLN A 218 1.35 3.68 -6.01
N THR A 219 0.43 4.58 -6.38
CA THR A 219 0.38 5.93 -5.80
C THR A 219 0.01 5.92 -4.31
N LYS A 220 0.41 6.98 -3.59
CA LYS A 220 0.13 7.13 -2.15
C LYS A 220 -1.34 7.00 -1.80
N LYS A 221 -2.20 7.63 -2.61
CA LYS A 221 -3.65 7.63 -2.40
C LYS A 221 -4.20 6.21 -2.38
N VAL A 222 -3.81 5.39 -3.37
CA VAL A 222 -4.29 4.01 -3.47
C VAL A 222 -3.68 3.13 -2.37
N HIS A 223 -2.45 3.39 -1.92
CA HIS A 223 -1.92 2.70 -0.74
C HIS A 223 -2.73 2.96 0.54
N GLU A 224 -3.26 4.17 0.73
CA GLU A 224 -4.18 4.46 1.84
C GLU A 224 -5.50 3.70 1.69
N GLU A 225 -6.00 3.51 0.46
CA GLU A 225 -7.18 2.68 0.18
C GLU A 225 -6.90 1.19 0.45
N ILE A 226 -5.76 0.66 -0.02
CA ILE A 226 -5.32 -0.72 0.22
C ILE A 226 -5.23 -1.01 1.72
N GLN A 227 -4.67 -0.10 2.51
CA GLN A 227 -4.59 -0.27 3.96
C GLN A 227 -5.97 -0.40 4.62
N LYS A 228 -6.95 0.37 4.15
CA LYS A 228 -8.33 0.30 4.66
C LYS A 228 -8.98 -1.03 4.28
N VAL A 229 -8.80 -1.49 3.03
CA VAL A 229 -9.32 -2.78 2.56
C VAL A 229 -8.70 -3.94 3.35
N LEU A 230 -7.36 -3.98 3.48
CA LEU A 230 -6.68 -4.99 4.28
C LEU A 230 -7.12 -4.95 5.75
N GLY A 231 -7.32 -3.76 6.32
CA GLY A 231 -7.86 -3.60 7.66
C GLY A 231 -9.29 -4.15 7.80
N ALA A 232 -10.16 -3.89 6.83
CA ALA A 232 -11.52 -4.42 6.81
C ALA A 232 -11.56 -5.95 6.69
N MET A 233 -10.69 -6.54 5.85
CA MET A 233 -10.56 -8.00 5.74
C MET A 233 -10.16 -8.64 7.07
N ARG A 234 -9.29 -7.99 7.84
CA ARG A 234 -8.88 -8.46 9.18
C ARG A 234 -10.00 -8.42 10.20
N LEU A 235 -10.93 -7.48 10.08
CA LEU A 235 -12.06 -7.34 11.01
C LEU A 235 -13.20 -8.34 10.73
N LEU A 236 -13.27 -8.89 9.52
CA LEU A 236 -14.33 -9.81 9.09
C LEU A 236 -14.04 -11.28 9.41
N ARG A 237 -12.92 -11.57 10.06
CA ARG A 237 -12.52 -12.90 10.52
C ARG A 237 -12.74 -13.03 12.01
#